data_AF-A0A0M2HAL7-F1
#
_entry.id   AF-A0A0M2HAL7-F1
#
_cell.length_a   1.000
_cell.length_b   1.000
_cell.length_c   1.000
_cell.angle_alpha   90.00
_cell.angle_beta   90.00
_cell.angle_gamma   90.00
#
_symmetry.space_group_name_H-M   'P 1'
#
loop_
_entity.id
_entity.type
_entity.pdbx_description
1 polymer ?
#
loop_
_entity_poly.entity_id
_entity_poly.type
_entity_poly.pdbx_seq_one_letter_code
_entity_poly.pdbx_strand_id
1 'polypeptide(L)'
;MESNRSYTYTSPTWGQCELRQGNFVAANPFRQFELDRVIDEWFAKADLSAEVEPLMGKYLDVIEDSQAKEPEPITDPRLPDLNYWSAVDLAVSEALYVELRARGFGQGSVTNSSSQVHCEGEQW
;
A
#
# COMPACT_ATOMS: atom_id res chain seq x y z
N MET A 1 6.86 -20.08 8.26
CA MET A 1 6.14 -18.99 8.95
C MET A 1 5.85 -18.00 7.86
N GLU A 2 4.61 -17.93 7.37
CA GLU A 2 4.23 -16.87 6.42
C GLU A 2 4.39 -15.54 7.16
N SER A 3 5.21 -14.65 6.61
CA SER A 3 5.30 -13.28 7.09
C SER A 3 3.94 -12.63 6.79
N ASN A 4 3.32 -12.01 7.79
CA ASN A 4 2.20 -11.11 7.53
C ASN A 4 2.77 -9.87 6.85
N ARG A 5 2.80 -9.89 5.51
CA ARG A 5 3.09 -8.72 4.66
C ARG A 5 1.89 -7.78 4.70
N SER A 6 1.56 -7.27 5.89
CA SER A 6 0.36 -6.48 6.11
C SER A 6 0.57 -5.25 6.97
N TYR A 7 -0.32 -4.29 6.80
CA TYR A 7 -0.36 -3.04 7.53
C TYR A 7 -1.79 -2.77 7.99
N THR A 8 -1.97 -2.50 9.28
CA THR A 8 -3.28 -2.17 9.86
C THR A 8 -3.46 -0.67 10.00
N TYR A 9 -4.63 -0.17 9.66
CA TYR A 9 -4.98 1.25 9.76
C TYR A 9 -6.46 1.44 10.11
N THR A 10 -6.83 2.63 10.55
CA THR A 10 -8.23 2.97 10.82
C THR A 10 -8.79 3.81 9.69
N SER A 11 -9.78 3.28 8.98
CA SER A 11 -10.52 3.97 7.94
C SER A 11 -11.53 4.97 8.53
N PRO A 12 -11.90 6.04 7.81
CA PRO A 12 -12.83 7.06 8.31
C PRO A 12 -14.19 6.52 8.81
N THR A 13 -14.79 5.56 8.10
CA THR A 13 -16.08 4.98 8.45
C THR A 13 -16.08 3.46 8.55
N TRP A 14 -15.19 2.76 7.84
CA TRP A 14 -15.09 1.29 7.88
C TRP A 14 -14.39 0.72 9.12
N GLY A 15 -13.87 1.56 10.02
CA GLY A 15 -13.23 1.12 11.26
C GLY A 15 -11.82 0.57 11.01
N GLN A 16 -11.42 -0.48 11.74
CA GLN A 16 -10.09 -1.08 11.54
C GLN A 16 -10.03 -1.86 10.22
N CYS A 17 -8.93 -1.66 9.50
CA CYS A 17 -8.63 -2.30 8.23
C CYS A 17 -7.24 -2.95 8.26
N GLU A 18 -7.09 -4.03 7.51
CA GLU A 18 -5.83 -4.68 7.22
C GLU A 18 -5.58 -4.62 5.71
N LEU A 19 -4.49 -3.97 5.30
CA LEU A 19 -3.96 -4.04 3.94
C LEU A 19 -2.90 -5.15 3.87
N ARG A 20 -3.08 -6.12 2.99
CA ARG A 20 -2.11 -7.19 2.70
C ARG A 20 -1.45 -6.97 1.34
N GLN A 21 -0.13 -7.05 1.31
CA GLN A 21 0.69 -6.95 0.11
C GLN A 21 1.22 -8.33 -0.29
N GLY A 22 1.19 -8.65 -1.58
CA GLY A 22 1.56 -9.99 -2.04
C GLY A 22 1.83 -10.09 -3.54
N ASN A 23 2.02 -11.33 -4.00
CA ASN A 23 2.27 -11.68 -5.40
C ASN A 23 3.40 -10.88 -6.07
N PHE A 24 4.43 -10.54 -5.29
CA PHE A 24 5.61 -9.85 -5.79
C PHE A 24 6.41 -10.77 -6.70
N VAL A 25 6.60 -10.36 -7.96
CA VAL A 25 7.40 -11.11 -8.94
C VAL A 25 8.61 -10.29 -9.33
N ALA A 26 9.80 -10.85 -9.14
CA ALA A 26 11.03 -10.25 -9.60
C ALA A 26 11.14 -10.35 -11.13
N ALA A 27 11.60 -9.27 -11.78
CA ALA A 27 11.94 -9.29 -13.20
C ALA A 27 13.06 -10.29 -13.52
N ASN A 28 14.04 -10.37 -12.62
CA ASN A 28 15.06 -11.41 -12.65
C ASN A 28 14.64 -12.56 -11.72
N PRO A 29 14.23 -13.72 -12.25
CA PRO A 29 13.75 -14.83 -11.43
C PRO A 29 14.82 -15.37 -10.47
N PHE A 30 16.11 -15.20 -10.77
CA PHE A 30 17.20 -15.60 -9.87
C PHE A 30 17.28 -14.74 -8.60
N ARG A 31 16.61 -13.59 -8.57
CA ARG A 31 16.54 -12.70 -7.40
C ARG A 31 15.22 -12.80 -6.63
N GLN A 32 14.29 -13.69 -7.02
CA GLN A 32 12.99 -13.81 -6.36
C GLN A 32 13.13 -14.05 -4.85
N PHE A 33 13.98 -15.00 -4.45
CA PHE A 33 14.22 -15.29 -3.03
C PHE A 33 14.77 -14.08 -2.26
N GLU A 34 15.67 -13.33 -2.87
CA GLU A 34 16.24 -12.12 -2.27
C GLU A 34 15.17 -11.02 -2.13
N LEU A 35 14.31 -10.86 -3.14
CA LEU A 35 13.19 -9.93 -3.12
C LEU A 35 12.23 -10.27 -1.98
N ASP A 36 11.78 -11.52 -1.92
CA ASP A 36 10.86 -12.00 -0.87
C ASP A 36 11.44 -11.78 0.52
N ARG A 37 12.73 -12.11 0.72
CA ARG A 37 13.41 -11.90 2.00
C ARG A 37 13.45 -10.42 2.40
N VAL A 38 13.74 -9.51 1.47
CA VAL A 38 13.77 -8.07 1.77
C VAL A 38 12.38 -7.57 2.17
N ILE A 39 11.35 -7.97 1.44
CA ILE A 39 9.95 -7.60 1.74
C ILE A 39 9.57 -8.12 3.13
N ASP A 40 9.84 -9.40 3.41
CA ASP A 40 9.53 -10.03 4.69
C ASP A 40 10.26 -9.36 5.86
N GLU A 41 11.55 -9.06 5.68
CA GLU A 41 12.34 -8.37 6.70
C GLU A 41 11.84 -6.95 6.96
N TRP A 42 11.40 -6.23 5.93
CA TRP A 42 10.88 -4.89 6.06
C TRP A 42 9.56 -4.90 6.84
N PHE A 43 8.57 -5.72 6.43
CA PHE A 43 7.30 -5.85 7.15
C PHE A 43 7.48 -6.33 8.60
N ALA A 44 8.51 -7.12 8.89
CA ALA A 44 8.77 -7.62 10.24
C ALA A 44 9.49 -6.62 11.17
N LYS A 45 10.18 -5.61 10.63
CA LYS A 45 11.09 -4.76 11.41
C LYS A 45 10.84 -3.26 11.30
N ALA A 46 10.24 -2.81 10.20
CA ALA A 46 9.96 -1.41 10.00
C ALA A 46 8.84 -0.94 10.93
N ASP A 47 8.95 0.30 11.40
CA ASP A 47 7.80 1.00 11.96
C ASP A 47 6.96 1.52 10.79
N LEU A 48 6.05 0.66 10.31
CA LEU A 48 5.26 0.95 9.11
C LEU A 48 4.42 2.21 9.27
N SER A 49 3.92 2.52 10.46
CA SER A 49 3.18 3.76 10.71
C SER A 49 4.06 4.99 10.51
N ALA A 50 5.29 4.97 11.07
CA ALA A 50 6.22 6.08 10.88
C ALA A 50 6.68 6.28 9.41
N GLU A 51 6.72 5.20 8.62
CA GLU A 51 7.06 5.25 7.19
C GLU A 51 5.87 5.71 6.32
N VAL A 52 4.64 5.29 6.67
CA VAL A 52 3.42 5.49 5.87
C VAL A 52 2.75 6.82 6.16
N GLU A 53 2.64 7.23 7.43
CA GLU A 53 1.93 8.46 7.84
C GLU A 53 2.39 9.73 7.09
N PRO A 54 3.70 9.98 6.88
CA PRO A 54 4.15 11.16 6.15
C PRO A 54 3.71 11.16 4.68
N LEU A 55 3.49 9.99 4.09
CA LEU A 55 3.08 9.82 2.69
C LEU A 55 1.55 9.90 2.53
N MET A 56 0.79 9.59 3.58
CA MET A 56 -0.68 9.60 3.55
C MET A 56 -1.25 10.95 3.14
N GLY A 57 -0.78 12.05 3.76
CA GLY A 57 -1.27 13.40 3.44
C GLY A 57 -1.03 13.75 1.97
N LYS A 58 0.19 13.50 1.48
CA LYS A 58 0.57 13.70 0.07
C LYS A 58 -0.36 12.95 -0.89
N TYR A 59 -0.67 11.69 -0.61
CA TYR A 59 -1.51 10.89 -1.51
C TYR A 59 -2.99 11.22 -1.41
N LEU A 60 -3.50 11.53 -0.22
CA LEU A 60 -4.86 12.05 -0.05
C LEU A 60 -5.05 13.34 -0.85
N ASP A 61 -4.13 14.30 -0.72
CA ASP A 61 -4.18 15.56 -1.46
C ASP A 61 -4.23 15.33 -2.98
N VAL A 62 -3.37 14.43 -3.50
CA VAL A 62 -3.34 14.09 -4.93
C VAL A 62 -4.65 13.45 -5.40
N ILE A 63 -5.23 12.54 -4.61
CA ILE A 63 -6.50 11.87 -4.94
C ILE A 63 -7.63 12.89 -4.96
N GLU A 64 -7.74 13.72 -3.93
CA GLU A 64 -8.79 14.74 -3.80
C GLU A 64 -8.69 15.80 -4.90
N ASP A 65 -7.48 16.28 -5.20
CA ASP A 65 -7.22 17.22 -6.31
C ASP A 65 -7.57 16.63 -7.67
N SER A 66 -7.38 15.32 -7.86
CA SER A 66 -7.78 14.63 -9.09
C SER A 66 -9.29 14.58 -9.21
N GLN A 67 -9.98 14.22 -8.12
CA GLN A 67 -11.44 14.11 -8.08
C GLN A 67 -12.13 15.47 -8.26
N ALA A 68 -11.55 16.54 -7.71
CA ALA A 68 -12.06 17.91 -7.88
C ALA A 68 -12.03 18.40 -9.34
N LYS A 69 -11.25 17.74 -10.21
CA LYS A 69 -11.16 18.05 -11.64
C LYS A 69 -12.11 17.21 -12.49
N GLU A 70 -12.82 16.25 -11.90
CA GLU A 70 -13.79 15.42 -12.61
C GLU A 70 -14.98 16.29 -13.08
N PRO A 71 -15.52 16.07 -14.30
CA PRO A 71 -16.61 16.90 -14.84
C PRO A 71 -17.92 16.75 -14.05
N GLU A 72 -18.13 15.58 -13.45
CA GLU A 72 -19.33 15.22 -12.69
C GLU A 72 -18.94 14.92 -11.24
N PRO A 73 -19.71 15.38 -10.25
CA PRO A 73 -19.44 15.06 -8.85
C PRO A 73 -19.50 13.55 -8.57
N ILE A 74 -18.47 13.02 -7.91
CA ILE A 74 -18.48 11.65 -7.42
C ILE A 74 -19.39 11.60 -6.19
N THR A 75 -20.44 10.78 -6.25
CA THR A 75 -21.48 10.69 -5.20
C THR A 75 -21.49 9.36 -4.44
N ASP A 76 -20.37 8.61 -4.49
CA ASP A 76 -20.25 7.37 -3.73
C ASP A 76 -20.12 7.66 -2.22
N PRO A 77 -21.04 7.19 -1.37
CA PRO A 77 -20.95 7.42 0.08
C PRO A 77 -19.71 6.78 0.72
N ARG A 78 -19.07 5.83 0.04
CA ARG A 78 -17.83 5.16 0.47
C ARG A 78 -16.57 5.93 0.07
N LEU A 79 -16.70 7.03 -0.68
CA LEU A 79 -15.57 7.75 -1.25
C LEU A 79 -14.49 8.13 -0.22
N PRO A 80 -14.82 8.58 1.00
CA PRO A 80 -13.79 8.88 2.01
C PRO A 80 -12.94 7.65 2.36
N ASP A 81 -13.55 6.48 2.55
CA ASP A 81 -12.85 5.24 2.86
C ASP A 81 -12.07 4.71 1.65
N LEU A 82 -12.63 4.81 0.44
CA LEU A 82 -11.94 4.42 -0.80
C LEU A 82 -10.69 5.30 -1.05
N ASN A 83 -10.79 6.60 -0.82
CA ASN A 83 -9.67 7.53 -0.91
C ASN A 83 -8.61 7.21 0.14
N TYR A 84 -9.05 6.95 1.38
CA TYR A 84 -8.16 6.61 2.47
C TYR A 84 -7.41 5.30 2.20
N TRP A 85 -8.13 4.24 1.82
CA TRP A 85 -7.52 2.97 1.40
C TRP A 85 -6.51 3.18 0.26
N SER A 86 -6.91 3.88 -0.80
CA SER A 86 -6.02 4.15 -1.94
C SER A 86 -4.75 4.88 -1.51
N ALA A 87 -4.87 5.87 -0.63
CA ALA A 87 -3.72 6.58 -0.08
C ALA A 87 -2.81 5.67 0.74
N VAL A 88 -3.38 4.78 1.58
CA VAL A 88 -2.60 3.79 2.35
C VAL A 88 -1.86 2.83 1.41
N ASP A 89 -2.53 2.30 0.38
CA ASP A 89 -1.92 1.36 -0.55
C ASP A 89 -0.76 2.00 -1.32
N LEU A 90 -0.94 3.23 -1.80
CA LEU A 90 0.09 4.01 -2.46
C LEU A 90 1.26 4.33 -1.50
N ALA A 91 0.98 4.73 -0.28
CA ALA A 91 2.00 5.05 0.73
C ALA A 91 2.82 3.83 1.13
N VAL A 92 2.17 2.70 1.45
CA VAL A 92 2.85 1.43 1.77
C VAL A 92 3.70 0.96 0.59
N SER A 93 3.16 1.06 -0.64
CA SER A 93 3.90 0.73 -1.85
C SER A 93 5.12 1.62 -2.03
N GLU A 94 4.98 2.94 -1.92
CA GLU A 94 6.10 3.88 -2.06
C GLU A 94 7.20 3.62 -1.03
N ALA A 95 6.82 3.44 0.25
CA ALA A 95 7.76 3.11 1.33
C ALA A 95 8.50 1.79 1.07
N LEU A 96 7.78 0.74 0.66
CA LEU A 96 8.39 -0.53 0.29
C LEU A 96 9.35 -0.37 -0.89
N TYR A 97 8.98 0.39 -1.94
CA TYR A 97 9.85 0.63 -3.09
C TYR A 97 11.08 1.49 -2.75
N VAL A 98 11.03 2.33 -1.71
CA VAL A 98 12.23 2.99 -1.16
C VAL A 98 13.18 1.96 -0.55
N GLU A 99 12.67 1.06 0.31
CA GLU A 99 13.50 -0.01 0.91
C GLU A 99 14.08 -0.94 -0.16
N LEU A 100 13.24 -1.39 -1.11
CA LEU A 100 13.67 -2.23 -2.22
C LEU A 100 14.81 -1.59 -3.02
N ARG A 101 14.70 -0.29 -3.34
CA ARG A 101 15.77 0.46 -4.02
C ARG A 101 17.04 0.52 -3.19
N ALA A 102 16.95 0.75 -1.89
CA ALA A 102 18.10 0.74 -0.98
C ALA A 102 18.82 -0.62 -0.95
N ARG A 103 18.10 -1.72 -1.27
CA ARG A 103 18.63 -3.09 -1.40
C ARG A 103 18.98 -3.49 -2.83
N GLY A 104 19.02 -2.55 -3.77
CA GLY A 104 19.42 -2.81 -5.15
C GLY A 104 18.32 -3.40 -6.05
N PHE A 105 17.06 -3.31 -5.66
CA PHE A 105 15.90 -3.55 -6.53
C PHE A 105 15.40 -2.21 -7.07
N GLY A 106 16.06 -1.75 -8.14
CA GLY A 106 15.72 -0.52 -8.85
C GLY A 106 14.38 -0.58 -9.62
N GLN A 107 14.08 0.50 -10.33
CA GLN A 107 12.90 0.57 -11.19
C GLN A 107 12.85 -0.62 -12.17
N GLY A 108 11.68 -1.26 -12.27
CA GLY A 108 11.48 -2.43 -13.12
C GLY A 108 12.03 -3.74 -12.56
N SER A 109 12.56 -3.77 -11.33
CA SER A 109 13.02 -5.02 -10.70
C SER A 109 11.86 -5.89 -10.20
N VAL A 110 10.68 -5.30 -10.00
CA VAL A 110 9.42 -5.97 -9.67
C VAL A 110 8.48 -5.79 -10.86
N THR A 111 7.97 -6.89 -11.41
CA THR A 111 7.09 -6.90 -12.59
C THR A 111 5.62 -7.10 -12.24
N ASN A 112 5.36 -7.63 -11.04
CA ASN A 112 4.01 -7.83 -10.53
C ASN A 112 4.00 -7.63 -9.01
N SER A 113 2.89 -7.10 -8.51
CA SER A 113 2.54 -7.04 -7.10
C SER A 113 1.02 -6.88 -7.00
N SER A 114 0.43 -7.26 -5.87
CA SER A 114 -1.00 -7.07 -5.62
C SER A 114 -1.25 -6.71 -4.17
N SER A 115 -2.28 -5.90 -3.93
CA SER A 115 -2.79 -5.58 -2.61
C SER A 115 -4.21 -6.15 -2.42
N GLN A 116 -4.56 -6.46 -1.17
CA GLN A 116 -5.92 -6.82 -0.75
C GLN A 116 -6.22 -6.09 0.56
N VAL A 117 -7.43 -5.54 0.69
CA VAL A 117 -7.88 -4.88 1.91
C VAL A 117 -9.01 -5.70 2.55
N HIS A 118 -9.03 -5.71 3.88
CA HIS A 118 -10.16 -6.20 4.65
C HIS A 118 -10.44 -5.24 5.80
N CYS A 119 -11.67 -4.74 5.90
CA CYS A 119 -12.08 -3.86 7.01
C CYS A 119 -13.24 -4.46 7.83
N GLU A 120 -13.27 -4.16 9.13
CA GLU A 120 -14.31 -4.63 10.05
C GLU A 120 -15.72 -4.17 9.65
N GLY A 121 -15.85 -2.93 9.21
CA GLY A 121 -17.11 -2.28 8.85
C GLY A 121 -17.44 -2.29 7.37
N GLU A 122 -16.61 -2.92 6.53
CA GLU A 122 -16.86 -2.98 5.09
C GLU A 122 -18.01 -3.96 4.80
N GLN A 123 -19.08 -3.44 4.21
CA GLN A 123 -20.23 -4.24 3.76
C GLN A 123 -20.03 -4.60 2.28
N TRP A 124 -19.80 -5.89 2.01
CA TRP A 124 -19.61 -6.48 0.68
C TRP A 124 -20.94 -6.74 -0.03
#